data_AF-A0A370HHP9-F1
#
_entry.id   AF-A0A370HHP9-F1
#
_cell.length_a   1.000
_cell.length_b   1.000
_cell.length_c   1.000
_cell.angle_alpha   90.00
_cell.angle_beta   90.00
_cell.angle_gamma   90.00
#
_symmetry.space_group_name_H-M   'P 1'
#
loop_
_entity.id
_entity.type
_entity.pdbx_description
1 polymer ?
#
loop_
_entity_poly.entity_id
_entity_poly.type
_entity_poly.pdbx_seq_one_letter_code
_entity_poly.pdbx_strand_id
1 'polypeptide(L)' 'MHSGHDHFAVFFHCRTGLVPTFRALYPDEFTFHGRRAIVLPVGSSLPAYALRHCLTLALTYHLHPEHRQRRLIPSG' A
#
# COMPACT_ATOMS: atom_id res chain seq x y z
N MET A 1 15.06 -11.00 -27.78
CA MET A 1 14.01 -11.57 -26.90
C MET A 1 14.16 -10.91 -25.54
N HIS A 2 13.41 -9.87 -25.22
CA HIS A 2 13.38 -9.34 -23.85
C HIS A 2 12.30 -10.10 -23.09
N SER A 3 12.70 -11.09 -22.29
CA SER A 3 11.79 -11.85 -21.42
C SER A 3 11.27 -10.95 -20.30
N GLY A 4 10.20 -10.22 -20.59
CA GLY A 4 8.98 -10.17 -19.80
C GLY A 4 9.09 -10.01 -18.28
N HIS A 5 9.60 -8.87 -17.80
CA HIS A 5 9.17 -8.32 -16.50
C HIS A 5 9.36 -6.80 -16.47
N ASP A 6 8.49 -6.09 -17.18
CA ASP A 6 8.43 -4.62 -17.18
C ASP A 6 7.60 -4.08 -16.01
N HIS A 7 7.50 -4.81 -14.89
CA HIS A 7 6.74 -4.39 -13.72
C HIS A 7 7.47 -4.71 -12.42
N PHE A 8 7.34 -3.82 -11.44
CA PHE A 8 7.75 -4.03 -10.07
C PHE A 8 6.58 -3.77 -9.13
N ALA A 9 6.66 -4.30 -7.90
CA ALA A 9 5.59 -4.16 -6.93
C ALA A 9 6.10 -3.72 -5.56
N VAL A 10 5.35 -2.83 -4.93
CA VAL A 10 5.57 -2.41 -3.54
C VAL A 10 4.59 -3.17 -2.66
N PHE A 11 5.12 -3.99 -1.75
CA PHE A 11 4.32 -4.81 -0.84
C PHE A 11 4.06 -4.12 0.48
N PHE A 12 2.83 -4.24 0.96
CA PHE A 12 2.37 -3.72 2.23
C PHE A 12 1.85 -4.86 3.12
N HIS A 13 1.92 -4.63 4.43
CA HIS A 13 1.46 -5.61 5.39
C HIS A 13 -0.08 -5.72 5.38
N CYS A 14 -0.60 -6.91 5.08
CA CYS A 14 -2.03 -7.12 4.80
C CYS A 14 -2.99 -6.80 5.96
N ARG A 15 -2.49 -6.71 7.21
CA ARG A 15 -3.32 -6.47 8.41
C ARG A 15 -3.63 -5.00 8.69
N THR A 16 -3.07 -4.04 7.93
CA THR A 16 -3.17 -2.60 8.25
C THR A 16 -4.25 -1.84 7.48
N GLY A 17 -4.99 -2.49 6.58
CA GLY A 17 -6.01 -1.81 5.76
C GLY A 17 -5.48 -0.77 4.77
N LEU A 18 -4.16 -0.58 4.67
CA LEU A 18 -3.51 0.45 3.87
C LEU A 18 -3.83 0.37 2.37
N VAL A 19 -3.76 -0.83 1.78
CA VAL A 19 -4.01 -0.99 0.34
C VAL A 19 -5.45 -0.62 -0.07
N PRO A 20 -6.51 -1.05 0.66
CA PRO A 20 -7.85 -0.50 0.47
C PRO A 20 -7.92 1.03 0.52
N THR A 21 -7.24 1.67 1.48
CA THR A 21 -7.19 3.13 1.59
C THR A 21 -6.53 3.77 0.37
N PHE A 22 -5.38 3.23 -0.07
CA PHE A 22 -4.69 3.73 -1.27
C PHE A 22 -5.53 3.59 -2.53
N ARG A 23 -6.28 2.49 -2.65
CA ARG A 23 -7.20 2.26 -3.77
C ARG A 23 -8.35 3.28 -3.82
N ALA A 24 -8.83 3.72 -2.65
CA ALA A 24 -9.85 4.76 -2.58
C ALA A 24 -9.30 6.17 -2.89
N LEU A 25 -8.05 6.45 -2.49
CA LEU A 25 -7.39 7.73 -2.75
C LEU A 25 -6.93 7.88 -4.21
N TYR A 26 -6.47 6.77 -4.80
CA TYR A 26 -5.76 6.74 -6.08
C TYR A 26 -6.26 5.59 -6.97
N PRO A 27 -7.55 5.56 -7.35
CA PRO A 27 -8.13 4.45 -8.12
C PRO A 27 -7.54 4.34 -9.53
N ASP A 28 -7.20 5.47 -10.16
CA ASP A 28 -6.75 5.53 -11.55
C ASP A 28 -5.22 5.68 -11.69
N GLU A 29 -4.52 5.99 -10.59
CA GLU A 29 -3.07 6.25 -10.55
C GLU A 29 -2.24 4.96 -10.34
N PHE A 30 -2.84 3.92 -9.76
CA PHE A 30 -2.14 2.69 -9.42
C PHE A 30 -2.89 1.43 -9.84
N THR A 31 -2.13 0.43 -10.27
CA THR A 31 -2.61 -0.95 -10.34
C THR A 31 -2.39 -1.63 -8.99
N PHE A 32 -3.40 -2.34 -8.49
CA PHE A 32 -3.31 -3.04 -7.21
C PHE A 32 -3.39 -4.55 -7.41
N HIS A 33 -2.47 -5.28 -6.80
CA HIS A 33 -2.50 -6.74 -6.76
C HIS A 33 -3.12 -7.22 -5.44
N GLY A 34 -4.42 -7.54 -5.49
CA GLY A 34 -5.21 -7.95 -4.34
C GLY A 34 -5.27 -6.85 -3.28
N ARG A 35 -4.95 -7.19 -2.04
CA ARG A 35 -4.98 -6.27 -0.88
C ARG A 35 -3.60 -5.98 -0.29
N ARG A 36 -2.54 -6.28 -1.03
CA ARG A 36 -1.18 -6.33 -0.46
C ARG A 36 -0.11 -5.62 -1.27
N ALA A 37 -0.37 -5.23 -2.51
CA ALA A 37 0.66 -4.60 -3.32
C ALA A 37 0.11 -3.57 -4.31
N ILE A 38 0.93 -2.55 -4.54
CA ILE A 38 0.83 -1.63 -5.68
C ILE A 38 1.80 -2.14 -6.77
N VAL A 39 1.34 -2.23 -8.01
CA VAL A 39 2.10 -2.69 -9.18
C VAL A 39 2.38 -1.49 -10.08
N LEU A 40 3.63 -1.36 -10.52
CA LEU A 40 4.14 -0.21 -11.25
C LEU A 40 4.93 -0.68 -12.49
N PRO A 41 4.79 -0.02 -13.64
CA PRO A 41 5.58 -0.29 -14.83
C PRO A 41 7.03 0.19 -14.71
N VAL A 42 7.96 -0.67 -15.11
CA VAL A 42 9.37 -0.35 -15.35
C VAL A 42 9.45 0.28 -16.74
N GLY A 43 9.62 1.60 -16.79
CA GLY A 43 9.77 2.34 -18.06
C GLY A 43 8.69 3.38 -18.35
N SER A 44 7.64 3.46 -17.53
CA SER A 44 6.72 4.61 -17.57
C SER A 44 7.05 5.60 -16.46
N SER A 45 6.55 6.83 -16.62
CA SER A 45 6.64 7.87 -15.59
C SER A 45 6.01 7.37 -14.30
N LEU A 46 6.78 7.44 -13.21
CA LEU A 46 6.31 7.06 -11.90
C LEU A 46 5.41 8.16 -11.33
N PRO A 47 4.23 7.85 -10.77
CA PRO A 47 3.39 8.83 -10.09
C PRO A 47 4.00 9.19 -8.72
N ALA A 48 5.10 9.95 -8.76
CA ALA A 48 5.99 10.18 -7.64
C ALA A 48 5.28 10.84 -6.45
N TYR A 49 4.32 11.73 -6.71
CA TYR A 49 3.52 12.38 -5.66
C TYR A 49 2.64 11.37 -4.92
N ALA A 50 1.80 10.65 -5.66
CA ALA A 50 0.90 9.65 -5.09
C ALA A 50 1.68 8.54 -4.38
N LEU A 51 2.81 8.10 -4.96
CA LEU A 51 3.62 7.03 -4.39
C LEU A 51 4.28 7.49 -3.09
N ARG A 52 4.85 8.71 -3.07
CA ARG A 52 5.41 9.30 -1.86
C ARG A 52 4.35 9.41 -0.77
N HIS A 53 3.13 9.82 -1.10
CA HIS A 53 2.04 9.90 -0.13
C HIS A 53 1.70 8.52 0.45
N CYS A 54 1.53 7.49 -0.39
CA CYS A 54 1.28 6.11 0.06
C CYS A 54 2.41 5.59 0.97
N LEU A 55 3.67 5.84 0.60
CA LEU A 55 4.84 5.44 1.40
C LEU A 55 4.88 6.17 2.73
N THR A 56 4.64 7.49 2.75
CA THR A 56 4.56 8.26 3.99
C THR A 56 3.49 7.67 4.92
N LEU A 57 2.27 7.47 4.43
CA LEU A 57 1.18 6.88 5.23
C LEU A 57 1.54 5.49 5.77
N ALA A 58 2.16 4.64 4.94
CA ALA A 58 2.57 3.30 5.37
C ALA A 58 3.67 3.33 6.44
N LEU A 59 4.65 4.21 6.30
CA LEU A 59 5.78 4.34 7.21
C LEU A 59 5.39 5.03 8.52
N THR A 60 4.45 5.97 8.48
CA THR A 60 3.95 6.66 9.68
C THR A 60 2.78 5.94 10.35
N TYR A 61 2.19 4.91 9.73
CA TYR A 61 1.05 4.15 10.29
C TYR A 61 1.29 3.64 11.73
N HIS A 62 2.54 3.33 12.10
CA HIS A 62 2.89 2.87 13.44
C HIS A 62 3.12 4.01 14.45
N LEU A 63 3.33 5.23 13.98
CA LEU A 63 3.51 6.42 14.82
C LEU A 63 2.16 6.95 15.34
N HIS A 64 1.05 6.48 14.78
CA HIS A 64 -0.30 6.73 15.25
C HIS A 64 -0.73 5.62 16.22
N PRO A 65 -0.74 5.85 17.55
CA PRO A 65 -1.05 4.84 18.56
C PRO A 65 -2.52 4.39 18.58
N GLU A 66 -3.39 5.02 17.79
CA GLU A 66 -4.84 4.78 17.77
C GLU A 66 -5.29 3.42 17.18
N HIS A 67 -4.36 2.60 16.67
CA HIS A 67 -4.64 1.22 16.24
C HIS A 67 -3.90 0.13 17.05
N ARG A 68 -3.36 0.46 18.23
CA ARG A 68 -2.72 -0.49 19.14
C ARG A 68 -3.67 -1.03 20.23
N GLN A 69 -4.91 -1.46 19.94
CA GLN A 69 -5.60 -2.46 20.79
C GLN A 69 -6.98 -2.89 20.26
N ARG A 70 -7.03 -4.03 19.56
CA ARG A 70 -8.15 -5.00 19.64
C ARG A 70 -7.68 -6.30 20.31
N ARG A 71 -6.80 -6.17 21.31
CA ARG A 71 -6.50 -7.22 22.32
C ARG A 71 -6.88 -6.70 23.70
N LEU A 72 -8.14 -6.35 23.86
CA LEU A 72 -8.83 -6.28 25.15
C LEU A 72 -10.17 -6.97 24.92
N ILE A 73 -10.19 -8.27 25.19
CA ILE A 73 -11.42 -9.02 25.40
C ILE A 73 -11.59 -9.00 26.93
N PRO A 74 -12.53 -8.26 27.51
CA PRO A 74 -12.94 -8.54 28.87
C PRO A 74 -13.88 -9.74 28.79
N SER A 75 -13.39 -10.91 29.16
CA SER A 75 -14.24 -12.03 29.50
C SER A 75 -13.99 -12.27 30.98
N GLY A 76 -15.00 -11.93 31.77
CA GLY A 76 -15.06 -12.29 33.18
C GLY A 76 -15.13 -13.79 33.38
#